data_AF-A0A2W4MHA4-F1
#
_entry.id   AF-A0A2W4MHA4-F1
#
_cell.length_a   1.000
_cell.length_b   1.000
_cell.length_c   1.000
_cell.angle_alpha   90.00
_cell.angle_beta   90.00
_cell.angle_gamma   90.00
#
_symmetry.space_group_name_H-M   'P 1'
#
loop_
_entity.id
_entity.type
_entity.pdbx_description
1 polymer ?
#
loop_
_entity_poly.entity_id
_entity_poly.type
_entity_poly.pdbx_seq_one_letter_code
_entity_poly.pdbx_strand_id
1 'polypeptide(L)'
;MRIVGLQRAKELALSGRIVGAEEAVRIGLALEAVEPEALMARALEHARSFLEGAPLAQGFVKQGLNASFESSFGESIGWETETQAISLGTDDAREGVASFLEKRQPRWTGR
;
A
#
# COMPACT_ATOMS: atom_id res chain seq x y z
N MET A 1 -10.70 -9.91 -10.32
CA MET A 1 -10.13 -10.03 -11.69
C MET A 1 -8.80 -9.31 -11.86
N ARG A 2 -8.60 -8.12 -11.28
CA ARG A 2 -7.38 -7.31 -11.46
C ARG A 2 -6.16 -7.77 -10.65
N ILE A 3 -6.36 -8.38 -9.47
CA ILE A 3 -5.26 -8.82 -8.58
C ILE A 3 -4.42 -9.98 -9.17
N VAL A 4 -5.07 -11.05 -9.64
CA VAL A 4 -4.39 -12.24 -10.19
C VAL A 4 -4.42 -12.32 -11.72
N GLY A 5 -4.91 -11.27 -12.39
CA GLY A 5 -5.19 -11.24 -13.82
C GLY A 5 -6.47 -11.97 -14.24
N LEU A 6 -7.00 -11.60 -15.41
CA LEU A 6 -8.32 -12.08 -15.88
C LEU A 6 -8.36 -13.59 -16.13
N GLN A 7 -7.28 -14.16 -16.68
CA GLN A 7 -7.21 -15.59 -17.01
C GLN A 7 -7.33 -16.46 -15.76
N ARG A 8 -6.50 -16.19 -14.73
CA ARG A 8 -6.53 -16.93 -13.46
C ARG A 8 -7.84 -16.69 -12.72
N ALA A 9 -8.35 -15.46 -12.73
CA ALA A 9 -9.62 -15.15 -12.09
C ALA A 9 -10.79 -15.95 -12.70
N LYS A 10 -10.83 -16.13 -14.02
CA LYS A 10 -11.85 -16.96 -14.69
C LYS A 10 -11.74 -18.43 -14.31
N GLU A 11 -10.52 -18.97 -14.31
CA GLU A 11 -10.26 -20.36 -13.92
C GLU A 11 -10.78 -20.66 -12.51
N LEU A 12 -10.43 -19.82 -11.53
CA LEU A 12 -10.88 -19.98 -10.15
C LEU A 12 -12.39 -19.82 -9.98
N ALA A 13 -12.98 -18.79 -10.61
CA ALA A 13 -14.40 -18.50 -10.46
C ALA A 13 -15.30 -19.56 -11.12
N LEU A 14 -14.88 -20.12 -12.26
CA LEU A 14 -15.67 -21.11 -12.99
C LEU A 14 -15.47 -22.53 -12.44
N SER A 15 -14.26 -22.87 -11.99
CA SER A 15 -13.99 -24.20 -11.41
C SER A 15 -14.50 -24.32 -9.97
N GLY A 16 -14.55 -23.20 -9.22
CA GLY A 16 -14.87 -23.19 -7.80
C GLY A 16 -13.81 -23.89 -6.93
N ARG A 17 -12.63 -24.20 -7.46
CA ARG A 17 -11.61 -24.91 -6.70
C ARG A 17 -11.05 -24.04 -5.58
N ILE A 18 -10.66 -24.68 -4.49
CA ILE A 18 -9.99 -24.03 -3.36
C ILE A 18 -8.50 -23.93 -3.68
N VAL A 19 -7.91 -22.80 -3.29
CA VAL A 19 -6.48 -22.51 -3.45
C VAL A 19 -5.82 -22.52 -2.08
N GLY A 20 -4.73 -23.26 -1.95
CA GLY A 20 -3.90 -23.26 -0.74
C GLY A 20 -3.03 -22.00 -0.62
N ALA A 21 -2.46 -21.76 0.57
CA ALA A 21 -1.72 -20.52 0.86
C ALA A 21 -0.51 -20.29 -0.08
N GLU A 22 0.31 -21.31 -0.33
CA GLU A 22 1.47 -21.20 -1.22
C GLU A 22 1.08 -20.83 -2.66
N GLU A 23 0.02 -21.47 -3.17
CA GLU A 23 -0.47 -21.14 -4.50
C GLU A 23 -1.06 -19.72 -4.51
N ALA A 24 -1.78 -19.31 -3.48
CA ALA A 24 -2.34 -17.97 -3.37
C ALA A 24 -1.24 -16.90 -3.48
N VAL A 25 -0.08 -17.11 -2.86
CA VAL A 25 1.09 -16.23 -3.00
C VAL A 25 1.64 -16.26 -4.42
N ARG A 26 1.88 -17.45 -4.97
CA ARG A 26 2.44 -17.63 -6.32
C ARG A 26 1.60 -16.97 -7.42
N ILE A 27 0.27 -16.93 -7.26
CA ILE A 27 -0.63 -16.29 -8.24
C ILE A 27 -0.89 -14.80 -7.94
N GLY A 28 -0.32 -14.25 -6.87
CA GLY A 28 -0.48 -12.86 -6.45
C GLY A 28 -1.80 -12.56 -5.74
N LEU A 29 -2.53 -13.58 -5.25
CA LEU A 29 -3.75 -13.40 -4.45
C LEU A 29 -3.44 -12.98 -3.01
N ALA A 30 -2.30 -13.44 -2.49
CA ALA A 30 -1.74 -13.05 -1.21
C ALA A 30 -0.29 -12.58 -1.39
N LEU A 31 0.23 -11.80 -0.45
CA LEU A 31 1.61 -11.33 -0.48
C LEU A 31 2.60 -12.32 0.16
N GLU A 32 2.16 -13.00 1.22
CA GLU A 32 2.98 -13.87 2.04
C GLU A 32 2.11 -15.00 2.61
N ALA A 33 2.71 -16.18 2.81
CA ALA A 33 2.11 -17.30 3.52
C ALA A 33 3.05 -17.68 4.66
N VAL A 34 2.49 -17.84 5.86
CA VAL A 34 3.22 -18.15 7.09
C VAL A 34 2.45 -19.18 7.91
N GLU A 35 3.12 -19.80 8.87
CA GLU A 35 2.46 -20.69 9.83
C GLU A 35 1.34 -19.96 10.59
N PRO A 36 0.22 -20.64 10.91
CA PRO A 36 -0.94 -20.01 11.56
C PRO A 36 -0.60 -19.25 12.84
N GLU A 37 0.32 -19.78 13.64
CA GLU A 37 0.74 -19.20 14.92
C GLU A 37 1.52 -17.89 14.73
N ALA A 38 2.17 -17.71 13.57
CA ALA A 38 2.94 -16.52 13.24
C ALA A 38 2.13 -15.43 12.52
N LEU A 39 0.92 -15.76 12.02
CA LEU A 39 0.11 -14.89 11.15
C LEU A 39 -0.08 -13.48 11.72
N MET A 40 -0.55 -13.38 12.96
CA MET A 40 -0.85 -12.07 13.55
C MET A 40 0.43 -11.26 13.83
N ALA A 41 1.49 -11.93 14.29
CA ALA A 41 2.76 -11.28 14.57
C ALA A 41 3.37 -10.67 13.30
N ARG A 42 3.39 -11.44 12.20
CA ARG A 42 3.88 -10.98 10.89
C ARG A 42 3.00 -9.88 10.29
N ALA A 43 1.68 -10.01 10.38
CA ALA A 43 0.77 -8.97 9.90
C ALA A 43 0.98 -7.63 10.63
N LEU A 44 1.16 -7.67 11.96
CA LEU A 44 1.41 -6.47 12.76
C LEU A 44 2.80 -5.87 12.50
N GLU A 45 3.82 -6.70 12.32
CA GLU A 45 5.15 -6.24 11.92
C GLU A 45 5.10 -5.50 10.58
N HIS A 46 4.40 -6.08 9.58
CA HIS A 46 4.22 -5.42 8.28
C HIS A 46 3.38 -4.14 8.38
N ALA A 47 2.34 -4.13 9.22
CA ALA A 47 1.55 -2.91 9.45
C ALA A 47 2.41 -1.81 10.11
N ARG A 48 3.29 -2.19 11.04
CA ARG A 48 4.19 -1.25 11.74
C ARG A 48 5.22 -0.63 10.82
N SER A 49 5.71 -1.33 9.80
CA SER A 49 6.65 -0.72 8.84
C SER A 49 6.05 0.46 8.08
N PHE A 50 4.72 0.51 7.90
CA PHE A 50 4.06 1.67 7.29
C PHE A 50 4.05 2.91 8.18
N LEU A 51 4.22 2.74 9.50
CA LEU A 51 4.30 3.86 10.45
C LEU A 51 5.61 4.64 10.32
N GLU A 52 6.59 4.12 9.58
CA GLU A 52 7.82 4.85 9.23
C GLU A 52 7.55 5.99 8.24
N GLY A 53 6.42 5.99 7.53
CA GLY A 53 6.02 7.06 6.62
C GLY A 53 5.00 8.04 7.23
N ALA A 54 4.99 9.27 6.71
CA ALA A 54 4.03 10.30 7.09
C ALA A 54 2.58 9.84 6.81
N PRO A 55 1.68 9.83 7.81
CA PRO A 55 0.34 9.25 7.69
C PRO A 55 -0.51 9.83 6.56
N LEU A 56 -0.49 11.16 6.37
CA LEU A 56 -1.27 11.80 5.31
C LEU A 56 -0.77 11.41 3.92
N ALA A 57 0.54 11.43 3.70
CA ALA A 57 1.14 11.04 2.43
C ALA A 57 0.85 9.56 2.11
N GLN A 58 1.00 8.66 3.10
CA GLN A 58 0.64 7.24 2.94
C GLN A 58 -0.85 7.06 2.58
N GLY A 59 -1.73 7.86 3.20
CA GLY A 59 -3.15 7.89 2.87
C GLY A 59 -3.42 8.27 1.42
N PHE A 60 -2.79 9.35 0.93
CA PHE A 60 -2.94 9.81 -0.46
C PHE A 60 -2.40 8.80 -1.47
N VAL A 61 -1.25 8.16 -1.19
CA VAL A 61 -0.70 7.10 -2.04
C VAL A 61 -1.70 5.95 -2.15
N LYS A 62 -2.25 5.49 -1.02
CA LYS A 62 -3.23 4.41 -1.00
C LYS A 62 -4.50 4.76 -1.78
N GLN A 63 -5.00 5.98 -1.62
CA GLN A 63 -6.19 6.46 -2.34
C GLN A 63 -5.93 6.52 -3.85
N GLY A 64 -4.79 7.08 -4.27
CA GLY A 64 -4.39 7.16 -5.67
C GLY A 64 -4.26 5.79 -6.33
N LEU A 65 -3.57 4.84 -5.69
CA LEU A 65 -3.40 3.47 -6.20
C LEU A 65 -4.73 2.70 -6.28
N ASN A 66 -5.66 2.96 -5.37
CA ASN A 66 -6.99 2.33 -5.44
C ASN A 66 -7.82 2.90 -6.60
N ALA A 67 -7.75 4.22 -6.83
CA ALA A 67 -8.48 4.89 -7.90
C ALA A 67 -7.86 4.65 -9.28
N SER A 68 -6.54 4.42 -9.37
CA SER A 68 -5.80 4.34 -10.64
C SER A 68 -6.27 3.24 -11.59
N PHE A 69 -7.01 2.24 -11.08
CA PHE A 69 -7.61 1.21 -11.93
C PHE A 69 -8.78 1.71 -12.79
N GLU A 70 -9.34 2.88 -12.45
CA GLU A 70 -10.50 3.48 -13.11
C GLU A 70 -10.16 4.87 -13.68
N SER A 71 -9.00 5.41 -13.32
CA SER A 71 -8.50 6.69 -13.81
C SER A 71 -7.69 6.53 -15.10
N SER A 72 -7.78 7.54 -15.96
CA SER A 72 -6.82 7.77 -17.03
C SER A 72 -5.46 8.18 -16.46
N PHE A 73 -4.43 8.14 -17.30
CA PHE A 73 -3.10 8.63 -16.94
C PHE A 73 -3.13 10.11 -16.52
N GLY A 74 -3.88 10.95 -17.25
CA GLY A 74 -4.00 12.38 -16.94
C GLY A 74 -4.64 12.65 -15.58
N GLU A 75 -5.71 11.90 -15.24
CA GLU A 75 -6.36 11.99 -13.92
C GLU A 75 -5.43 11.52 -12.79
N SER A 76 -4.66 10.46 -13.02
CA SER A 76 -3.69 9.95 -12.04
C SER A 76 -2.59 10.97 -11.76
N ILE A 77 -2.04 11.61 -12.79
CA ILE A 77 -1.06 12.69 -12.64
C ILE A 77 -1.67 13.91 -11.95
N GLY A 78 -2.93 14.24 -12.24
CA GLY A 78 -3.66 15.31 -11.56
C GLY A 78 -3.77 15.06 -10.05
N TRP A 79 -4.18 13.85 -9.67
CA TRP A 79 -4.24 13.41 -8.27
C TRP A 79 -2.88 13.48 -7.58
N GLU A 80 -1.83 12.97 -8.21
CA GLU A 80 -0.46 13.03 -7.68
C GLU A 80 -0.01 14.47 -7.48
N THR A 81 -0.25 15.35 -8.45
CA THR A 81 0.14 16.77 -8.37
C THR A 81 -0.55 17.48 -7.22
N GLU A 82 -1.87 17.30 -7.09
CA GLU A 82 -2.66 17.94 -6.02
C GLU A 82 -2.23 17.44 -4.63
N THR A 83 -2.19 16.12 -4.46
CA THR A 83 -1.86 15.51 -3.16
C THR A 83 -0.39 15.75 -2.77
N GLN A 84 0.52 15.86 -3.74
CA GLN A 84 1.90 16.26 -3.48
C GLN A 84 1.96 17.72 -3.01
N ALA A 85 1.23 18.64 -3.64
CA ALA A 85 1.19 20.04 -3.20
C ALA A 85 0.64 20.17 -1.77
N ILE A 86 -0.42 19.42 -1.43
CA ILE A 86 -0.95 19.35 -0.06
C ILE A 86 0.10 18.79 0.88
N SER A 87 0.74 17.66 0.53
CA SER A 87 1.72 16.98 1.37
C SER A 87 2.89 17.88 1.71
N LEU A 88 3.41 18.65 0.75
CA LEU A 88 4.52 19.60 0.96
C LEU A 88 4.16 20.75 1.91
N GLY A 89 2.87 21.04 2.11
CA GLY A 89 2.38 22.05 3.04
C GLY A 89 2.26 21.59 4.50
N THR A 90 2.40 20.28 4.77
CA THR A 90 2.19 19.68 6.10
C THR A 90 3.36 19.91 7.05
N ASP A 91 3.11 19.79 8.35
CA ASP A 91 4.17 19.78 9.35
C ASP A 91 5.05 18.53 9.20
N ASP A 92 4.44 17.41 8.81
CA ASP A 92 5.16 16.16 8.51
C ASP A 92 6.17 16.34 7.36
N ALA A 93 5.89 17.15 6.33
CA ALA A 93 6.90 17.41 5.30
C ALA A 93 8.13 18.14 5.85
N ARG A 94 7.93 19.13 6.73
CA ARG A 94 9.05 19.84 7.38
C ARG A 94 9.84 18.91 8.29
N GLU A 95 9.15 18.09 9.07
CA GLU A 95 9.75 17.09 9.95
C GLU A 95 10.53 16.04 9.16
N GLY A 96 10.02 15.60 8.01
CA GLY A 96 10.71 14.65 7.14
C GLY A 96 12.06 15.18 6.66
N VAL A 97 12.09 16.46 6.24
CA VAL A 97 13.35 17.12 5.86
C VAL A 97 14.27 17.29 7.07
N ALA A 98 13.76 17.77 8.20
CA ALA A 98 14.55 18.00 9.40
C ALA A 98 15.17 16.71 9.96
N SER A 99 14.35 15.67 10.15
CA SER A 99 14.79 14.36 10.64
C SER A 99 15.84 13.70 9.75
N PHE A 100 15.71 13.86 8.42
CA PHE A 100 16.70 13.38 7.46
C PHE A 100 18.04 14.10 7.61
N LEU A 101 18.04 15.44 7.68
CA LEU A 101 19.25 16.24 7.87
C LEU A 101 19.92 15.97 9.22
N GLU A 102 19.12 15.78 10.27
CA GLU A 102 19.56 15.49 11.64
C GLU A 102 19.90 14.00 11.87
N LYS A 103 19.68 13.14 10.87
CA LYS A 103 19.90 11.68 10.93
C LYS A 103 19.20 11.00 12.11
N ARG A 104 17.96 11.39 12.38
CA ARG A 104 17.12 10.82 13.43
C ARG A 104 15.84 10.25 12.85
N GLN A 105 15.15 9.42 13.64
CA GLN A 105 13.81 8.96 13.30
C GLN A 105 12.83 10.16 13.27
N PRO A 106 11.95 10.24 12.26
CA PRO A 106 10.92 11.26 12.19
C PRO A 106 9.82 11.04 13.23
N ARG A 107 9.14 12.12 13.61
CA ARG A 107 7.97 12.10 14.48
C ARG A 107 6.76 12.63 13.73
N TRP A 108 6.02 11.72 13.12
CA TRP A 108 4.82 12.07 12.37
C TRP A 108 3.66 12.45 13.27
N THR A 109 2.92 13.49 12.87
CA THR A 109 1.73 13.98 13.58
C THR A 109 0.47 13.92 12.74
N GLY A 110 0.58 13.64 11.44
CA GLY A 110 -0.55 13.54 10.52
C GLY A 110 -1.22 14.89 10.24
N ARG A 111 -0.46 15.97 10.29
CA ARG A 111 -0.92 17.36 10.09
C ARG A 111 0.06 18.11 9.20
#